data_AF-U1MV37-F1
#
_entry.id   AF-U1MV37-F1
#
_cell.length_a   1.000
_cell.length_b   1.000
_cell.length_c   1.000
_cell.angle_alpha   90.00
_cell.angle_beta   90.00
_cell.angle_gamma   90.00
#
_symmetry.space_group_name_H-M   'P 1'
#
loop_
_entity.id
_entity.type
_entity.pdbx_description
1 polymer ?
#
loop_
_entity_poly.entity_id
_entity_poly.type
_entity_poly.pdbx_seq_one_letter_code
_entity_poly.pdbx_strand_id
1 'polypeptide(L)'
;MFAANNPPILGERDKQAITSRLTSVKLPYTFVNNPSETDRFKKQRIPESNLEAKLLTDEALSGLLRLAVDGIQHFEMNDDVSVPETPMERLQRYERSADPIRQFGHECLKDQDSEYVVKAGIMIMYNTWAKSRGHELGPNTHQTLHDAVQGTAELNYATSRPDPADYADAYLLLQPCQSRYSSMIPRMTFQIT
;
A
#
# COMPACT_ATOMS: atom_id res chain seq x y z
N MET A 1 -20.47 4.94 -5.20
CA MET A 1 -19.20 4.99 -5.95
C MET A 1 -18.45 6.25 -5.54
N PHE A 2 -17.16 6.16 -5.24
CA PHE A 2 -16.33 7.34 -4.99
C PHE A 2 -15.09 7.27 -5.86
N ALA A 3 -14.55 8.43 -6.24
CA ALA A 3 -13.30 8.56 -6.96
C ALA A 3 -12.41 9.49 -6.15
N ALA A 4 -11.18 9.05 -5.85
CA ALA A 4 -10.23 9.82 -5.09
C ALA A 4 -8.82 9.53 -5.59
N ASN A 5 -7.98 10.57 -5.64
CA ASN A 5 -6.56 10.41 -5.91
C ASN A 5 -5.84 9.74 -4.73
N ASN A 6 -6.32 10.01 -3.51
CA ASN A 6 -5.87 9.37 -2.27
C ASN A 6 -7.10 8.69 -1.64
N PRO A 7 -7.27 7.37 -1.81
CA PRO A 7 -8.42 6.67 -1.26
C PRO A 7 -8.39 6.66 0.28
N PRO A 8 -9.55 6.68 0.95
CA PRO A 8 -9.60 6.72 2.41
C PRO A 8 -9.10 5.41 3.03
N ILE A 9 -8.42 5.51 4.18
CA ILE A 9 -8.06 4.34 4.97
C ILE A 9 -9.33 3.77 5.63
N LEU A 10 -9.55 2.46 5.51
CA LEU A 10 -10.69 1.78 6.12
C LEU A 10 -10.35 1.35 7.56
N GLY A 11 -11.23 1.68 8.51
CA GLY A 11 -11.11 1.24 9.90
C GLY A 11 -11.52 -0.22 10.09
N GLU A 12 -10.92 -0.90 11.08
CA GLU A 12 -11.12 -2.35 11.33
C GLU A 12 -12.59 -2.76 11.47
N ARG A 13 -13.41 -1.94 12.14
CA ARG A 13 -14.85 -2.19 12.32
C ARG A 13 -15.59 -2.32 10.98
N ASP A 14 -15.17 -1.55 9.98
CA ASP A 14 -15.87 -1.46 8.70
C ASP A 14 -15.35 -2.49 7.69
N LYS A 15 -14.15 -3.04 7.91
CA LYS A 15 -13.52 -3.97 6.97
C LYS A 15 -14.36 -5.20 6.69
N GLN A 16 -14.87 -5.88 7.71
CA GLN A 16 -15.67 -7.10 7.51
C GLN A 16 -16.92 -6.85 6.65
N ALA A 17 -17.58 -5.71 6.85
CA ALA A 17 -18.77 -5.34 6.09
C ALA A 17 -18.44 -4.84 4.67
N ILE A 18 -17.30 -4.20 4.48
CA ILE A 18 -16.91 -3.59 3.20
C ILE A 18 -16.17 -4.57 2.30
N THR A 19 -15.51 -5.60 2.85
CA THR A 19 -14.66 -6.55 2.10
C THR A 19 -15.37 -7.16 0.89
N SER A 20 -16.61 -7.64 1.06
CA SER A 20 -17.40 -8.23 -0.04
C SER A 20 -17.97 -7.21 -1.03
N ARG A 21 -17.90 -5.91 -0.73
CA ARG A 21 -18.52 -4.82 -1.50
C ARG A 21 -17.49 -3.93 -2.18
N LEU A 22 -16.20 -4.14 -1.91
CA LEU A 22 -15.13 -3.30 -2.38
C LEU A 22 -14.62 -3.80 -3.72
N THR A 23 -14.66 -2.92 -4.74
CA THR A 23 -13.99 -3.16 -6.02
C THR A 23 -13.22 -1.91 -6.40
N SER A 24 -11.90 -1.97 -6.28
CA SER A 24 -11.00 -0.87 -6.65
C SER A 24 -10.68 -0.92 -8.14
N VAL A 25 -10.98 0.15 -8.87
CA VAL A 25 -10.59 0.31 -10.28
C VAL A 25 -9.52 1.39 -10.37
N LYS A 26 -8.30 0.99 -10.73
CA LYS A 26 -7.21 1.95 -10.97
C LYS A 26 -7.28 2.44 -12.41
N LEU A 27 -7.54 3.73 -12.59
CA LEU A 27 -7.50 4.36 -13.90
C LEU A 27 -6.04 4.57 -14.31
N PRO A 28 -5.57 3.97 -15.42
CA PRO A 28 -4.15 3.97 -15.77
C PRO A 28 -3.69 5.26 -16.48
N TYR A 29 -4.64 6.09 -16.92
CA TYR A 29 -4.35 7.27 -17.75
C TYR A 29 -4.42 8.56 -16.95
N THR A 30 -3.44 9.42 -17.16
CA THR A 30 -3.44 10.80 -16.69
C THR A 30 -3.67 11.74 -17.87
N PHE A 31 -4.62 12.67 -17.74
CA PHE A 31 -4.93 13.64 -18.78
C PHE A 31 -4.10 14.92 -18.59
N VAL A 32 -3.24 15.24 -19.55
CA VAL A 32 -2.29 16.36 -19.50
C VAL A 32 -2.40 17.24 -20.75
N ASN A 33 -1.98 18.50 -20.66
CA ASN A 33 -2.10 19.45 -21.78
C ASN A 33 -1.14 19.17 -22.95
N ASN A 34 0.00 18.53 -22.69
CA ASN A 34 1.01 18.23 -23.70
C ASN A 34 1.63 16.86 -23.39
N PRO A 35 0.96 15.75 -23.76
CA PRO A 35 1.48 14.41 -23.53
C PRO A 35 2.70 14.16 -24.43
N SER A 36 3.74 13.55 -23.88
CA SER A 36 4.85 13.05 -24.68
C SER A 36 4.38 11.83 -25.47
N GLU A 37 4.74 11.71 -26.75
CA GLU A 37 4.46 10.52 -27.57
C GLU A 37 5.08 9.24 -26.99
N THR A 38 6.14 9.38 -26.19
CA THR A 38 6.82 8.27 -25.52
C THR A 38 6.09 7.77 -24.26
N ASP A 39 5.16 8.56 -23.70
CA ASP A 39 4.45 8.19 -22.47
C ASP A 39 3.05 7.64 -22.78
N ARG A 40 2.96 6.31 -22.92
CA ARG A 40 1.71 5.60 -23.25
C ARG A 40 0.58 5.80 -22.24
N PHE A 41 0.87 6.29 -21.02
CA PHE A 41 -0.11 6.48 -19.97
C PHE A 41 -0.58 7.94 -19.83
N LYS A 42 -0.06 8.85 -20.65
CA LYS A 42 -0.52 10.24 -20.70
C LYS A 42 -1.37 10.48 -21.94
N LYS A 43 -2.59 10.98 -21.72
CA LYS A 43 -3.51 11.35 -22.81
C LYS A 43 -3.67 12.86 -22.88
N GLN A 44 -3.92 13.36 -24.09
CA GLN A 44 -4.23 14.77 -24.29
C GLN A 44 -5.51 15.13 -23.53
N ARG A 45 -5.43 16.15 -22.68
CA ARG A 45 -6.60 16.76 -22.06
C ARG A 45 -7.36 17.53 -23.12
N ILE A 46 -8.66 17.22 -23.24
CA ILE A 46 -9.60 17.95 -24.10
C ILE A 46 -10.51 18.84 -23.23
N PRO A 47 -11.07 19.92 -23.79
CA PRO A 47 -12.07 20.74 -23.09
C PRO A 47 -13.28 19.90 -22.65
N GLU A 48 -13.84 20.22 -21.49
CA GLU A 48 -14.97 19.51 -20.90
C GLU A 48 -16.19 19.50 -21.82
N SER A 49 -16.53 20.63 -22.45
CA SER A 49 -17.62 20.73 -23.43
C SER A 49 -17.48 19.73 -24.58
N ASN A 50 -16.25 19.49 -25.04
CA ASN A 50 -15.98 18.56 -26.13
C ASN A 50 -16.05 17.10 -25.65
N LEU A 51 -15.70 16.85 -24.38
CA LEU A 51 -15.84 15.55 -23.75
C LEU A 51 -17.32 15.20 -23.57
N GLU A 52 -18.12 16.13 -23.06
CA GLU A 52 -19.57 15.96 -22.91
C GLU A 52 -20.24 15.71 -24.25
N ALA A 53 -19.95 16.54 -25.27
CA ALA A 53 -20.50 16.36 -26.61
C ALA A 53 -20.16 14.99 -27.21
N LYS A 54 -19.03 14.38 -26.82
CA LYS A 54 -18.64 13.04 -27.25
C LYS A 54 -19.32 11.93 -26.44
N LEU A 55 -19.53 12.12 -25.14
CA LEU A 55 -20.06 11.11 -24.23
C LEU A 55 -21.59 11.05 -24.21
N LEU A 56 -22.25 12.17 -24.50
CA LEU A 56 -23.71 12.32 -24.44
C LEU A 56 -24.38 12.11 -25.81
N THR A 57 -23.69 11.51 -26.78
CA THR A 57 -24.33 11.10 -28.04
C THR A 57 -25.20 9.87 -27.81
N ASP A 58 -26.29 9.74 -28.57
CA ASP A 58 -27.17 8.56 -28.49
C ASP A 58 -26.42 7.25 -28.72
N GLU A 59 -25.44 7.25 -29.62
CA GLU A 59 -24.56 6.11 -29.87
C GLU A 59 -23.69 5.76 -28.65
N ALA A 60 -23.06 6.75 -28.01
CA ALA A 60 -22.23 6.51 -26.83
C ALA A 60 -23.08 6.02 -25.64
N LEU A 61 -24.26 6.61 -25.43
CA LEU A 61 -25.17 6.24 -24.35
C LEU A 61 -25.78 4.85 -24.56
N SER A 62 -26.21 4.53 -25.78
CA SER A 62 -26.71 3.18 -26.11
C SER A 62 -25.61 2.13 -26.00
N GLY A 63 -24.38 2.45 -26.41
CA GLY A 63 -23.21 1.60 -26.20
C GLY A 63 -22.93 1.35 -24.71
N LEU A 64 -22.99 2.40 -23.87
CA LEU A 64 -22.83 2.28 -22.43
C LEU A 64 -23.94 1.43 -21.79
N LEU A 65 -25.19 1.62 -22.21
CA LEU A 65 -26.32 0.83 -21.73
C LEU A 65 -26.15 -0.65 -22.08
N ARG A 66 -25.71 -0.96 -23.31
CA ARG A 66 -25.43 -2.33 -23.73
C ARG A 66 -24.36 -2.98 -22.86
N LEU A 67 -23.24 -2.29 -22.61
CA LEU A 67 -22.19 -2.78 -21.72
C LEU A 67 -22.71 -3.02 -20.30
N ALA A 68 -23.61 -2.16 -19.81
CA ALA A 68 -24.22 -2.33 -18.49
C ALA A 68 -25.12 -3.57 -18.43
N VAL A 69 -25.94 -3.81 -19.46
CA VAL A 69 -26.80 -5.01 -19.56
C VAL A 69 -25.95 -6.29 -19.64
N ASP A 70 -24.93 -6.30 -20.50
CA ASP A 70 -23.99 -7.42 -20.62
C ASP A 70 -23.29 -7.70 -19.27
N GLY A 71 -22.90 -6.63 -18.55
CA GLY A 71 -22.31 -6.73 -17.22
C GLY A 71 -23.24 -7.33 -16.16
N ILE A 72 -24.53 -6.96 -16.16
CA ILE A 72 -25.53 -7.52 -15.24
C ILE A 72 -25.72 -9.02 -15.51
N GLN A 73 -25.86 -9.42 -16.77
CA GLN A 73 -25.98 -10.83 -17.13
C GLN A 73 -24.77 -11.64 -16.66
N HIS A 74 -23.56 -11.08 -16.83
CA HIS A 74 -22.34 -11.75 -16.36
C HIS A 74 -22.27 -11.84 -14.84
N PHE A 75 -22.77 -10.83 -14.12
CA PHE A 75 -22.86 -10.85 -12.66
C PHE A 75 -23.84 -11.93 -12.16
N GLU A 76 -25.03 -12.01 -12.76
CA GLU A 76 -26.03 -13.04 -12.41
C GLU A 76 -25.52 -14.47 -12.61
N MET A 77 -24.63 -14.70 -13.59
CA MET A 77 -24.04 -16.01 -13.85
C MET A 77 -22.93 -16.40 -12.85
N ASN A 78 -22.24 -15.42 -12.24
CA ASN A 78 -21.04 -15.66 -11.44
C ASN A 78 -21.21 -15.36 -9.94
N ASP A 79 -22.33 -14.75 -9.52
CA ASP A 79 -22.65 -14.37 -8.12
C ASP A 79 -21.62 -13.43 -7.45
N ASP A 80 -20.70 -12.86 -8.24
CA ASP A 80 -19.75 -11.81 -7.84
C ASP A 80 -19.35 -11.01 -9.09
N VAL A 81 -18.68 -9.88 -8.87
CA VAL A 81 -17.98 -9.17 -9.94
C VAL A 81 -16.87 -10.07 -10.47
N SER A 82 -16.76 -10.16 -11.80
CA SER A 82 -15.86 -11.09 -12.49
C SER A 82 -14.41 -10.61 -12.48
N VAL A 83 -13.86 -10.53 -11.29
CA VAL A 83 -12.46 -10.21 -11.02
C VAL A 83 -11.77 -11.46 -10.48
N PRO A 84 -10.50 -11.71 -10.85
CA PRO A 84 -9.82 -12.94 -10.47
C PRO A 84 -9.51 -13.00 -8.97
N GLU A 85 -9.56 -11.87 -8.26
CA GLU A 85 -9.18 -11.80 -6.85
C GLU A 85 -10.37 -11.95 -5.91
N THR A 86 -10.16 -12.72 -4.85
CA THR A 86 -11.11 -12.88 -3.74
C THR A 86 -11.41 -11.55 -3.04
N PRO A 87 -12.53 -11.43 -2.32
CA PRO A 87 -12.84 -10.25 -1.51
C PRO A 87 -11.69 -9.80 -0.58
N MET A 88 -10.97 -10.76 0.03
CA MET A 88 -9.84 -10.45 0.92
C MET A 88 -8.64 -9.89 0.15
N GLU A 89 -8.29 -10.47 -0.99
CA GLU A 89 -7.21 -9.97 -1.86
C GLU A 89 -7.54 -8.58 -2.42
N ARG A 90 -8.82 -8.30 -2.71
CA ARG A 90 -9.30 -6.96 -3.07
C ARG A 90 -9.08 -5.96 -1.95
N LEU A 91 -9.43 -6.31 -0.71
CA LEU A 91 -9.18 -5.47 0.46
C LEU A 91 -7.68 -5.20 0.65
N GLN A 92 -6.85 -6.24 0.65
CA GLN A 92 -5.40 -6.09 0.82
C GLN A 92 -4.78 -5.21 -0.27
N ARG A 93 -5.22 -5.36 -1.52
CA ARG A 93 -4.77 -4.50 -2.63
C ARG A 93 -5.21 -3.05 -2.43
N TYR A 94 -6.44 -2.83 -2.01
CA TYR A 94 -6.93 -1.48 -1.70
C TYR A 94 -6.09 -0.85 -0.58
N GLU A 95 -5.87 -1.58 0.52
CA GLU A 95 -5.11 -1.09 1.68
C GLU A 95 -3.67 -0.75 1.32
N ARG A 96 -3.01 -1.57 0.49
CA ARG A 96 -1.66 -1.26 -0.05
C ARG A 96 -1.62 0.04 -0.86
N SER A 97 -2.73 0.40 -1.50
CA SER A 97 -2.81 1.65 -2.28
C SER A 97 -3.27 2.86 -1.47
N ALA A 98 -4.04 2.64 -0.40
CA ALA A 98 -4.64 3.69 0.42
C ALA A 98 -3.79 4.08 1.62
N ASP A 99 -2.97 3.16 2.13
CA ASP A 99 -2.19 3.32 3.35
C ASP A 99 -0.69 3.14 3.07
N PRO A 100 0.10 4.24 3.03
CA PRO A 100 1.55 4.20 2.82
C PRO A 100 2.29 3.34 3.85
N ILE A 101 1.77 3.22 5.08
CA ILE A 101 2.38 2.40 6.13
C ILE A 101 2.22 0.92 5.80
N ARG A 102 1.03 0.49 5.38
CA ARG A 102 0.81 -0.89 4.94
C ARG A 102 1.54 -1.21 3.65
N GLN A 103 1.64 -0.23 2.75
CA GLN A 103 2.47 -0.34 1.55
C GLN A 103 3.94 -0.60 1.91
N PHE A 104 4.50 0.17 2.85
CA PHE A 104 5.86 -0.03 3.34
C PHE A 104 6.03 -1.42 3.96
N GLY A 105 5.10 -1.86 4.80
CA GLY A 105 5.13 -3.19 5.41
C GLY A 105 5.26 -4.30 4.37
N HIS A 106 4.44 -4.25 3.32
CA HIS A 106 4.45 -5.26 2.26
C HIS A 106 5.65 -5.14 1.31
N GLU A 107 6.09 -3.93 0.97
CA GLU A 107 7.20 -3.74 0.01
C GLU A 107 8.58 -3.93 0.65
N CYS A 108 8.73 -3.59 1.92
CA CYS A 108 10.04 -3.42 2.56
C CYS A 108 10.29 -4.35 3.74
N LEU A 109 9.27 -4.98 4.32
CA LEU A 109 9.43 -5.91 5.44
C LEU A 109 9.16 -7.34 4.97
N LYS A 110 10.02 -8.27 5.36
CA LYS A 110 9.85 -9.71 5.18
C LYS A 110 10.36 -10.39 6.44
N ASP A 111 9.64 -11.40 6.88
CA ASP A 111 10.10 -12.25 7.98
C ASP A 111 11.33 -13.06 7.56
N GLN A 112 12.33 -13.06 8.44
CA GLN A 112 13.47 -13.97 8.39
C GLN A 112 13.75 -14.47 9.80
N ASP A 113 13.74 -15.79 9.97
CA ASP A 113 13.79 -16.46 11.28
C ASP A 113 15.05 -16.14 12.10
N SER A 114 16.12 -15.65 11.47
CA SER A 114 17.43 -15.40 12.10
C SER A 114 17.78 -13.91 12.27
N GLU A 115 16.92 -12.99 11.85
CA GLU A 115 17.22 -11.56 11.86
C GLU A 115 16.25 -10.78 12.75
N TYR A 116 16.80 -9.83 13.50
CA TYR A 116 16.04 -8.95 14.37
C TYR A 116 16.32 -7.49 14.03
N VAL A 117 15.26 -6.72 13.83
CA VAL A 117 15.34 -5.27 13.60
C VAL A 117 14.70 -4.54 14.77
N VAL A 118 15.45 -3.62 15.37
CA VAL A 118 14.93 -2.76 16.45
C VAL A 118 13.84 -1.83 15.91
N LYS A 119 12.79 -1.59 16.73
CA LYS A 119 11.65 -0.71 16.38
C LYS A 119 12.09 0.66 15.87
N ALA A 120 13.12 1.26 16.47
CA ALA A 120 13.65 2.55 16.03
C ALA A 120 14.23 2.50 14.60
N GLY A 121 14.83 1.38 14.20
CA GLY A 121 15.35 1.17 12.86
C GLY A 121 14.23 1.13 11.81
N ILE A 122 13.15 0.40 12.10
CA ILE A 122 11.97 0.34 11.22
C ILE A 122 11.37 1.74 11.01
N MET A 123 11.31 2.55 12.07
CA MET A 123 10.80 3.94 11.97
C MET A 123 11.69 4.81 11.06
N ILE A 124 13.01 4.69 11.16
CA ILE A 124 13.95 5.42 10.29
C ILE A 124 13.80 4.97 8.83
N MET A 125 13.66 3.66 8.60
CA MET A 125 13.43 3.10 7.27
C MET A 125 12.12 3.61 6.66
N TYR A 126 11.02 3.56 7.43
CA TYR A 126 9.72 4.07 6.98
C TYR A 126 9.79 5.56 6.65
N ASN A 127 10.39 6.39 7.52
CA ASN A 127 10.50 7.83 7.27
C ASN A 127 11.31 8.15 6.01
N THR A 128 12.40 7.43 5.78
CA THR A 128 13.22 7.57 4.58
C THR A 128 12.44 7.17 3.33
N TRP A 129 11.77 6.01 3.38
CA TRP A 129 10.93 5.51 2.29
C TRP A 129 9.78 6.46 1.97
N ALA A 130 9.03 6.89 2.98
CA ALA A 130 7.87 7.77 2.83
C ALA A 130 8.26 9.11 2.20
N LYS A 131 9.34 9.73 2.69
CA LYS A 131 9.87 10.97 2.11
C LYS A 131 10.34 10.79 0.67
N SER A 132 11.01 9.68 0.36
CA SER A 132 11.49 9.40 -1.00
C SER A 132 10.35 9.28 -2.02
N ARG A 133 9.16 8.90 -1.56
CA ARG A 133 7.93 8.79 -2.37
C ARG A 133 7.01 10.01 -2.28
N GLY A 134 7.45 11.08 -1.59
CA GLY A 134 6.68 12.31 -1.46
C GLY A 134 5.47 12.22 -0.52
N HIS A 135 5.44 11.24 0.38
CA HIS A 135 4.40 11.14 1.41
C HIS A 135 4.67 12.11 2.56
N GLU A 136 3.61 12.76 3.05
CA GLU A 136 3.66 13.59 4.25
C GLU A 136 3.56 12.73 5.51
N LEU A 137 4.38 13.05 6.52
CA LEU A 137 4.38 12.35 7.79
C LEU A 137 3.39 13.02 8.75
N GLY A 138 2.37 12.29 9.17
CA GLY A 138 1.37 12.79 10.11
C GLY A 138 1.87 12.79 11.57
N PRO A 139 1.18 13.54 12.46
CA PRO A 139 1.36 13.35 13.90
C PRO A 139 1.01 11.90 14.27
N ASN A 140 1.74 11.30 15.20
CA ASN A 140 1.58 9.91 15.67
C ASN A 140 2.00 8.79 14.70
N THR A 141 2.78 9.09 13.66
CA THR A 141 3.31 8.10 12.71
C THR A 141 3.90 6.85 13.40
N HIS A 142 4.57 7.03 14.55
CA HIS A 142 5.17 5.92 15.31
C HIS A 142 4.13 4.91 15.84
N GLN A 143 2.99 5.38 16.33
CA GLN A 143 1.93 4.49 16.84
C GLN A 143 1.23 3.79 15.68
N THR A 144 0.88 4.54 14.63
CA THR A 144 0.22 3.99 13.45
C THR A 144 1.07 2.95 12.72
N LEU A 145 2.39 3.19 12.61
CA LEU A 145 3.33 2.22 12.04
C LEU A 145 3.39 0.95 12.88
N HIS A 146 3.43 1.09 14.20
CA HIS A 146 3.46 -0.05 15.09
C HIS A 146 2.21 -0.93 14.96
N ASP A 147 1.02 -0.31 14.97
CA ASP A 147 -0.25 -1.01 14.90
C ASP A 147 -0.45 -1.69 13.52
N ALA A 148 -0.05 -1.01 12.44
CA ALA A 148 -0.14 -1.56 11.09
C ALA A 148 0.81 -2.75 10.87
N VAL A 149 2.04 -2.68 11.38
CA VAL A 149 3.01 -3.77 11.28
C VAL A 149 2.57 -4.97 12.13
N GLN A 150 2.02 -4.74 13.33
CA GLN A 150 1.45 -5.82 14.15
C GLN A 150 0.24 -6.50 13.50
N GLY A 151 -0.57 -5.75 12.74
CA GLY A 151 -1.74 -6.28 12.04
C GLY A 151 -1.42 -7.04 10.74
N THR A 152 -0.15 -7.13 10.34
CA THR A 152 0.25 -7.82 9.11
C THR A 152 0.50 -9.31 9.41
N ALA A 153 -0.38 -10.19 8.95
CA ALA A 153 -0.31 -11.64 9.22
C ALA A 153 0.97 -12.32 8.70
N GLU A 154 1.69 -11.66 7.78
CA GLU A 154 2.96 -12.11 7.20
C GLU A 154 4.19 -11.69 8.02
N LEU A 155 4.00 -10.93 9.11
CA LEU A 155 5.07 -10.43 9.95
C LEU A 155 4.90 -10.90 11.41
N ASN A 156 5.87 -11.66 11.93
CA ASN A 156 5.94 -12.10 13.32
C ASN A 156 6.37 -10.97 14.28
N TYR A 157 6.14 -9.72 13.92
CA TYR A 157 6.63 -8.54 14.64
C TYR A 157 6.14 -8.45 16.10
N ALA A 158 4.92 -8.91 16.39
CA ALA A 158 4.37 -8.89 17.74
C ALA A 158 4.94 -9.98 18.67
N THR A 159 5.48 -11.06 18.10
CA THR A 159 5.96 -12.26 18.81
C THR A 159 7.47 -12.39 18.77
N SER A 160 8.16 -11.67 17.87
CA SER A 160 9.62 -11.60 17.80
C SER A 160 10.21 -10.96 19.05
N ARG A 161 10.90 -11.78 19.85
CA ARG A 161 11.71 -11.34 20.99
C ARG A 161 13.18 -11.46 20.61
N PRO A 162 14.07 -10.57 21.11
CA PRO A 162 15.50 -10.83 21.00
C PRO A 162 15.78 -12.19 21.64
N ASP A 163 16.52 -13.03 20.94
CA ASP A 163 17.07 -14.26 21.52
C ASP A 163 17.80 -13.84 22.80
N PRO A 164 17.51 -14.42 23.98
CA PRO A 164 18.28 -14.13 25.17
C PRO A 164 19.71 -14.54 24.88
N ALA A 165 20.56 -13.56 24.54
CA ALA A 165 21.97 -13.81 24.31
C ALA A 165 22.49 -14.60 25.51
N ASP A 166 23.07 -15.77 25.26
CA ASP A 166 23.65 -16.61 26.29
C ASP A 166 24.87 -15.88 26.86
N TYR A 167 24.69 -15.23 28.01
CA TYR A 167 25.74 -14.49 28.71
C TYR A 167 26.50 -15.38 29.70
N ALA A 168 26.34 -16.71 29.66
CA ALA A 168 27.03 -17.62 30.58
C ALA A 168 28.56 -17.45 30.58
N ASP A 169 29.12 -16.99 29.44
CA ASP A 169 30.57 -16.88 29.25
C ASP A 169 31.07 -15.42 29.18
N ALA A 170 30.17 -14.43 29.27
CA ALA A 170 30.52 -13.03 29.10
C ALA A 170 30.86 -12.37 30.44
N TYR A 171 32.15 -12.34 30.79
CA TYR A 171 32.68 -11.44 31.82
C TYR A 171 32.46 -9.97 31.39
N LEU A 172 31.30 -9.41 31.72
CA LEU A 172 30.97 -8.02 31.44
C LEU A 172 31.60 -7.11 32.49
N LEU A 173 32.78 -6.57 32.18
CA LEU A 173 33.25 -5.32 32.78
C LEU A 173 32.28 -4.21 32.35
N LEU A 174 31.43 -3.77 33.28
CA LEU A 174 30.49 -2.67 33.07
C LEU A 174 31.28 -1.38 32.79
N GLN A 175 31.37 -0.99 31.52
CA GLN A 175 31.77 0.36 31.13
C GLN A 175 30.55 1.22 30.77
N PRO A 176 30.56 2.54 31.09
CA PRO A 176 29.40 3.40 30.95
C PRO A 176 28.99 3.62 29.49
N CYS A 177 27.69 3.78 29.30
CA CYS A 177 26.90 3.67 28.06
C CYS A 177 27.21 4.68 26.92
N GLN A 178 28.29 5.45 26.96
CA GLN A 178 28.52 6.54 26.00
C GLN A 178 29.29 6.16 24.72
N SER A 179 29.96 5.01 24.66
CA SER A 179 30.88 4.69 23.55
C SER A 179 30.31 3.83 22.41
N ARG A 180 29.04 3.39 22.46
CA ARG A 180 28.48 2.47 21.43
C ARG A 180 27.82 3.13 20.23
N TYR A 181 27.69 4.46 20.18
CA TYR A 181 26.99 5.13 19.06
C TYR A 181 27.79 5.23 17.75
N SER A 182 29.12 5.05 17.77
CA SER A 182 29.94 5.21 16.55
C SER A 182 30.29 3.91 15.82
N SER A 183 29.97 2.72 16.35
CA SER A 183 30.38 1.44 15.74
C SER A 183 29.23 0.55 15.25
N MET A 184 27.97 0.96 15.41
CA MET A 184 26.79 0.21 14.92
C MET A 184 26.27 0.75 13.58
N ILE A 185 27.15 0.92 12.60
CA ILE A 185 26.74 0.83 11.19
C ILE A 185 27.25 -0.54 10.70
N PRO A 186 26.45 -1.61 10.76
CA PRO A 186 26.78 -2.80 10.00
C PRO A 186 26.51 -2.50 8.53
N ARG A 187 27.53 -2.83 7.73
CA ARG A 187 27.47 -2.99 6.28
C ARG A 187 26.22 -3.81 5.91
N MET A 188 25.22 -3.17 5.30
CA MET A 188 24.15 -3.87 4.62
C MET A 188 24.35 -3.67 3.11
N THR A 189 24.63 -4.78 2.45
CA THR A 189 24.69 -4.88 0.99
C THR A 189 23.26 -4.97 0.49
N PHE A 190 22.83 -4.01 -0.33
CA PHE A 190 21.50 -4.00 -0.91
C PHE A 190 21.53 -4.66 -2.30
N GLN A 191 20.57 -5.54 -2.58
CA GLN A 191 20.10 -5.77 -3.94
C GLN A 191 18.91 -4.84 -4.19
N ILE A 192 19.12 -3.90 -5.10
CA ILE A 192 18.06 -3.07 -5.69
C ILE A 192 17.60 -3.85 -6.92
N THR A 193 16.33 -4.27 -6.94
CA THR A 193 15.63 -4.69 -8.16
C THR A 193 14.61 -3.64 -8.54
#